data_AF-A0A067BTL4-F1
#
_entry.id   AF-A0A067BTL4-F1
#
_cell.length_a   1.000
_cell.length_b   1.000
_cell.length_c   1.000
_cell.angle_alpha   90.00
_cell.angle_beta   90.00
_cell.angle_gamma   90.00
#
_symmetry.space_group_name_H-M   'P 1'
#
loop_
_entity.id
_entity.type
_entity.pdbx_description
1 polymer ?
#
loop_
_entity_poly.entity_id
_entity_poly.type
_entity_poly.pdbx_seq_one_letter_code
_entity_poly.pdbx_strand_id
1 'polypeptide(L)'
;LPIPVNPTRSTSRSSARPNYFNPLRVPAKLQAQLPFASKPKLDKKKGKKTESYVTKRAVVLEPEERKKYALIQQVNTLRREKNAIRVAKQKERSKENLKRKAREEAKFADVHKAEKKAKYRAAGKEAAYRASKA
;
A
#
# COMPACT_ATOMS: atom_id res chain seq x y z
N LEU A 1 0.28 -42.46 40.82
CA LEU A 1 0.69 -41.04 41.00
C LEU A 1 0.50 -40.32 39.68
N PRO A 2 -0.13 -39.14 39.62
CA PRO A 2 -0.28 -38.38 38.38
C PRO A 2 1.07 -37.83 37.91
N ILE A 3 1.28 -37.83 36.58
CA ILE A 3 2.53 -37.37 35.95
C ILE A 3 2.63 -35.84 36.11
N PRO A 4 3.77 -35.29 36.57
CA PRO A 4 3.93 -33.85 36.70
C PRO A 4 3.99 -33.20 35.31
N VAL A 5 3.01 -32.34 35.02
CA VAL A 5 2.96 -31.54 33.78
C VAL A 5 3.45 -30.13 34.07
N ASN A 6 4.48 -29.68 33.35
CA ASN A 6 4.99 -28.31 33.46
C ASN A 6 4.07 -27.33 32.70
N PRO A 7 3.49 -26.30 33.35
CA PRO A 7 2.54 -25.37 32.75
C PRO A 7 3.12 -24.51 31.63
N THR A 8 4.43 -24.25 31.58
CA THR A 8 5.06 -23.42 30.54
C THR A 8 5.38 -24.17 29.24
N ARG A 9 5.29 -25.51 29.25
CA ARG A 9 5.50 -26.36 28.06
C ARG A 9 4.27 -26.42 27.13
N SER A 10 3.12 -25.94 27.61
CA SER A 10 1.88 -25.87 26.85
C SER A 10 1.96 -24.78 25.77
N THR A 11 1.84 -25.15 24.50
CA THR A 11 1.75 -24.19 23.39
C THR A 11 0.34 -23.64 23.29
N SER A 12 0.09 -22.47 23.88
CA SER A 12 -1.17 -21.74 23.70
C SER A 12 -1.19 -21.01 22.35
N ARG A 13 -2.37 -20.94 21.71
CA ARG A 13 -2.55 -20.12 20.49
C ARG A 13 -2.58 -18.65 20.89
N SER A 14 -1.49 -17.92 20.63
CA SER A 14 -1.44 -16.48 20.87
C SER A 14 -2.28 -15.72 19.84
N SER A 15 -3.15 -14.81 20.28
CA SER A 15 -3.82 -13.85 19.40
C SER A 15 -2.92 -12.63 19.20
N ALA A 16 -2.36 -12.49 18.00
CA ALA A 16 -1.60 -11.30 17.66
C ALA A 16 -2.56 -10.11 17.45
N ARG A 17 -2.36 -9.02 18.20
CA ARG A 17 -3.02 -7.75 17.93
C ARG A 17 -2.31 -7.04 16.76
N PRO A 18 -3.04 -6.28 15.92
CA PRO A 18 -2.39 -5.47 14.91
C PRO A 18 -1.51 -4.40 15.57
N ASN A 19 -0.25 -4.32 15.14
CA ASN A 19 0.70 -3.34 15.64
C ASN A 19 0.58 -2.04 14.84
N TYR A 20 0.34 -0.93 15.54
CA TYR A 20 0.37 0.41 14.96
C TYR A 20 1.61 1.14 15.44
N PHE A 21 2.42 1.63 14.50
CA PHE A 21 3.59 2.44 14.82
C PHE A 21 3.18 3.89 15.05
N ASN A 22 3.90 4.57 15.94
CA ASN A 22 3.71 6.00 16.15
C ASN A 22 4.04 6.78 14.87
N PRO A 23 3.31 7.86 14.55
CA PRO A 23 3.62 8.71 13.41
C PRO A 23 4.98 9.40 13.59
N LEU A 24 5.61 9.74 12.47
CA LEU A 24 6.90 10.44 12.46
C LEU A 24 6.78 11.84 13.10
N ARG A 25 7.55 12.09 14.17
CA ARG A 25 7.62 13.39 14.83
C ARG A 25 8.98 14.04 14.55
N VAL A 26 9.00 15.05 13.69
CA VAL A 26 10.21 15.83 13.40
C VAL A 26 10.46 16.82 14.56
N PRO A 27 11.68 16.88 15.12
CA PRO A 27 12.02 17.87 16.14
C PRO A 27 11.84 19.31 15.64
N ALA A 28 11.34 20.20 16.50
CA ALA A 28 11.03 21.58 16.12
C ALA A 28 12.26 22.36 15.61
N LYS A 29 13.44 22.11 16.20
CA LYS A 29 14.72 22.72 15.78
C LYS A 29 15.06 22.35 14.33
N LEU A 30 14.95 21.06 13.97
CA LEU A 30 15.16 20.60 12.61
C LEU A 30 14.10 21.18 11.66
N GLN A 31 12.83 21.16 12.05
CA GLN A 31 11.75 21.71 11.23
C GLN A 31 11.94 23.19 10.89
N ALA A 32 12.56 23.96 11.78
CA ALA A 32 12.86 25.38 11.55
C ALA A 32 13.99 25.59 10.53
N GLN A 33 14.98 24.69 10.51
CA GLN A 33 16.16 24.75 9.63
C GLN A 33 15.91 24.17 8.22
N LEU A 34 14.81 23.42 8.03
CA LEU A 34 14.48 22.83 6.74
C LEU A 34 14.16 23.90 5.67
N PRO A 35 14.60 23.71 4.42
CA PRO A 35 14.25 24.61 3.32
C PRO A 35 12.75 24.59 3.04
N PHE A 36 12.23 25.71 2.51
CA PHE A 36 10.79 25.96 2.35
C PHE A 36 10.03 24.82 1.65
N ALA A 37 10.59 24.26 0.58
CA ALA A 37 9.98 23.17 -0.18
C ALA A 37 9.78 21.88 0.66
N SER A 38 10.70 21.59 1.58
CA SER A 38 10.69 20.38 2.41
C SER A 38 10.01 20.57 3.78
N LYS A 39 9.70 21.81 4.15
CA LYS A 39 9.14 22.13 5.45
C LYS A 39 7.70 21.61 5.55
N PRO A 40 7.37 20.78 6.55
CA PRO A 40 6.04 20.22 6.68
C PRO A 40 5.01 21.29 7.02
N LYS A 41 3.92 21.34 6.24
CA LYS A 41 2.79 22.27 6.39
C LYS A 41 1.74 21.66 7.33
N LEU A 42 2.02 21.74 8.63
CA LEU A 42 1.14 21.20 9.66
C LEU A 42 0.29 22.32 10.25
N ASP A 43 -1.02 22.25 10.03
CA ASP A 43 -1.96 23.17 10.67
C ASP A 43 -2.05 22.87 12.17
N LYS A 44 -1.96 23.94 12.97
CA LYS A 44 -2.20 23.84 14.41
C LYS A 44 -3.68 23.57 14.63
N LYS A 45 -4.01 22.60 15.48
CA LYS A 45 -5.40 22.41 15.94
C LYS A 45 -5.87 23.70 16.60
N LYS A 46 -7.02 24.22 16.18
CA LYS A 46 -7.66 25.36 16.83
C LYS A 46 -8.00 24.96 18.27
N GLY A 47 -7.58 25.77 19.24
CA GLY A 47 -7.85 25.50 20.65
C GLY A 47 -9.32 25.72 20.99
N LYS A 48 -9.82 25.05 22.04
CA LYS A 48 -11.21 25.24 22.53
C LYS A 48 -11.54 26.69 22.90
N LYS A 49 -10.53 27.48 23.30
CA LYS A 49 -10.70 28.91 23.64
C LYS A 49 -10.89 29.81 22.41
N THR A 50 -10.65 29.32 21.19
CA THR A 50 -10.70 30.07 19.93
C THR A 50 -11.73 29.46 18.97
N GLU A 51 -12.92 29.13 19.47
CA GLU A 51 -14.02 28.68 18.61
C GLU A 51 -14.48 29.80 17.68
N SER A 52 -14.53 29.50 16.38
CA SER A 52 -14.93 30.47 15.37
C SER A 52 -16.41 30.80 15.48
N TYR A 53 -16.81 31.99 15.01
CA TYR A 53 -18.22 32.40 15.00
C TYR A 53 -19.13 31.40 14.28
N VAL A 54 -18.65 30.82 13.16
CA VAL A 54 -19.35 29.78 12.41
C VAL A 54 -19.59 28.53 13.27
N THR A 55 -18.61 28.13 14.08
CA THR A 55 -18.74 26.99 14.99
C THR A 55 -19.78 27.25 16.07
N LYS A 56 -19.78 28.44 16.67
CA LYS A 56 -20.72 28.82 17.73
C LYS A 56 -22.18 28.85 17.25
N ARG A 57 -22.40 29.19 15.99
CA ARG A 57 -23.72 29.28 15.36
C ARG A 57 -24.12 28.02 14.58
N ALA A 58 -23.34 26.94 14.67
CA ALA A 58 -23.69 25.70 14.02
C ALA A 58 -24.96 25.11 14.68
N VAL A 59 -25.95 24.77 13.86
CA VAL A 59 -27.19 24.14 14.31
C VAL A 59 -26.91 22.68 14.66
N VAL A 60 -27.48 22.22 15.78
CA VAL A 60 -27.33 20.85 16.26
C VAL A 60 -28.28 19.94 15.47
N LEU A 61 -27.73 18.84 14.92
CA LEU A 61 -28.51 17.85 14.18
C LEU A 61 -29.60 17.21 15.05
N GLU A 62 -30.77 17.00 14.45
CA GLU A 62 -31.89 16.29 15.06
C GLU A 62 -31.64 14.78 15.15
N PRO A 63 -32.37 14.04 16.01
CA PRO A 63 -32.14 12.61 16.21
C PRO A 63 -32.26 11.77 14.92
N GLU A 64 -33.19 12.10 14.01
CA GLU A 64 -33.34 11.38 12.75
C GLU A 64 -32.17 11.63 11.79
N GLU A 65 -31.72 12.88 11.68
CA GLU A 65 -30.58 13.27 10.86
C GLU A 65 -29.30 12.61 11.35
N ARG A 66 -29.11 12.53 12.66
CA ARG A 66 -27.98 11.81 13.27
C ARG A 66 -27.99 10.33 12.88
N LYS A 67 -29.14 9.66 12.88
CA LYS A 67 -29.26 8.27 12.44
C LYS A 67 -28.88 8.11 10.97
N LYS A 68 -29.39 8.99 10.10
CA LYS A 68 -29.05 9.00 8.66
C LYS A 68 -27.56 9.22 8.43
N TYR A 69 -26.97 10.18 9.13
CA TYR A 69 -25.53 10.46 9.06
C TYR A 69 -24.68 9.27 9.53
N ALA A 70 -25.03 8.67 10.66
CA ALA A 70 -24.35 7.49 11.18
C ALA A 70 -24.40 6.31 10.20
N LEU A 71 -25.56 6.07 9.56
CA LEU A 71 -25.70 5.07 8.52
C LEU A 71 -24.75 5.32 7.35
N ILE A 72 -24.68 6.56 6.86
CA ILE A 72 -23.76 6.95 5.77
C ILE A 72 -22.30 6.72 6.19
N GLN A 73 -21.92 7.04 7.43
CA GLN A 73 -20.58 6.80 7.95
C GLN A 73 -20.23 5.31 7.98
N GLN A 74 -21.16 4.46 8.44
CA GLN A 74 -20.99 3.01 8.49
C GLN A 74 -20.84 2.42 7.08
N VAL A 75 -21.71 2.78 6.15
CA VAL A 75 -21.64 2.34 4.74
C VAL A 75 -20.29 2.71 4.11
N ASN A 76 -19.84 3.95 4.33
CA ASN A 76 -18.55 4.41 3.81
C ASN A 76 -17.36 3.63 4.40
N THR A 77 -17.44 3.25 5.67
CA THR A 77 -16.40 2.47 6.37
C THR A 77 -16.32 1.06 5.79
N LEU A 78 -17.46 0.38 5.67
CA LEU A 78 -17.56 -0.94 5.04
C LEU A 78 -17.03 -0.95 3.60
N ARG A 79 -17.36 0.10 2.82
CA ARG A 79 -16.85 0.25 1.46
C ARG A 79 -15.33 0.36 1.42
N ARG A 80 -14.72 1.16 2.31
CA ARG A 80 -13.26 1.33 2.40
C ARG A 80 -12.58 0.02 2.77
N GLU A 81 -13.12 -0.72 3.74
CA GLU A 81 -12.60 -2.02 4.15
C GLU A 81 -12.66 -3.05 3.02
N LYS A 82 -13.80 -3.17 2.33
CA LYS A 82 -13.94 -4.04 1.15
C LYS A 82 -12.92 -3.70 0.07
N ASN A 83 -12.70 -2.41 -0.20
CA ASN A 83 -11.68 -1.96 -1.14
C ASN A 83 -10.27 -2.35 -0.69
N ALA A 84 -9.92 -2.13 0.57
CA ALA A 84 -8.62 -2.48 1.12
C ALA A 84 -8.32 -3.98 1.01
N ILE A 85 -9.30 -4.83 1.36
CA ILE A 85 -9.21 -6.29 1.23
C ILE A 85 -8.98 -6.70 -0.23
N ARG A 86 -9.74 -6.12 -1.16
CA ARG A 86 -9.59 -6.42 -2.60
C ARG A 86 -8.19 -6.07 -3.10
N VAL A 87 -7.71 -4.87 -2.77
CA VAL A 87 -6.38 -4.40 -3.18
C VAL A 87 -5.29 -5.27 -2.56
N ALA A 88 -5.41 -5.68 -1.30
CA ALA A 88 -4.46 -6.57 -0.65
C ALA A 88 -4.38 -7.93 -1.37
N LYS A 89 -5.53 -8.58 -1.61
CA LYS A 89 -5.59 -9.85 -2.35
C LYS A 89 -5.03 -9.72 -3.77
N GLN A 90 -5.32 -8.62 -4.46
CA GLN A 90 -4.77 -8.38 -5.79
C GLN A 90 -3.25 -8.22 -5.75
N LYS A 91 -2.71 -7.50 -4.76
CA LYS A 91 -1.26 -7.37 -4.58
C LYS A 91 -0.60 -8.73 -4.32
N GLU A 92 -1.22 -9.61 -3.56
CA GLU A 92 -0.72 -10.98 -3.34
C GLU A 92 -0.66 -11.78 -4.64
N ARG A 93 -1.76 -11.81 -5.40
CA ARG A 93 -1.82 -12.47 -6.72
C ARG A 93 -0.79 -11.89 -7.70
N SER A 94 -0.66 -10.57 -7.75
CA SER A 94 0.33 -9.89 -8.60
C SER A 94 1.77 -10.24 -8.19
N LYS A 95 2.07 -10.34 -6.89
CA LYS A 95 3.39 -10.77 -6.41
C LYS A 95 3.71 -12.21 -6.80
N GLU A 96 2.74 -13.12 -6.67
CA GLU A 96 2.90 -14.51 -7.09
C GLU A 96 3.14 -14.62 -8.60
N ASN A 97 2.31 -13.92 -9.40
CA ASN A 97 2.47 -13.88 -10.84
C ASN A 97 3.82 -13.30 -11.27
N LEU A 98 4.29 -12.24 -10.61
CA LEU A 98 5.61 -11.66 -10.87
C LEU A 98 6.73 -12.65 -10.55
N LYS A 99 6.63 -13.38 -9.44
CA LYS A 99 7.58 -14.45 -9.10
C LYS A 99 7.57 -15.57 -10.13
N ARG A 100 6.38 -15.98 -10.62
CA ARG A 100 6.26 -17.01 -11.65
C ARG A 100 6.91 -16.56 -12.96
N LYS A 101 6.59 -15.34 -13.42
CA LYS A 101 7.19 -14.76 -14.62
C LYS A 101 8.71 -14.65 -14.51
N ALA A 102 9.23 -14.17 -13.38
CA ALA A 102 10.68 -14.10 -13.17
C ALA A 102 11.37 -15.48 -13.25
N ARG A 103 10.72 -16.55 -12.76
CA ARG A 103 11.23 -17.92 -12.89
C ARG A 103 11.21 -18.41 -14.33
N GLU A 104 10.13 -18.14 -15.06
CA GLU A 104 9.99 -18.49 -16.48
C GLU A 104 11.03 -17.74 -17.33
N GLU A 105 11.17 -16.42 -17.13
CA GLU A 105 12.17 -15.59 -17.80
C GLU A 105 13.59 -16.08 -17.52
N ALA A 106 13.91 -16.44 -16.27
CA ALA A 106 15.21 -17.01 -15.94
C ALA A 106 15.43 -18.37 -16.63
N LYS A 107 14.41 -19.22 -16.69
CA LYS A 107 14.48 -20.55 -17.34
C LYS A 107 14.70 -20.46 -18.85
N PHE A 108 14.07 -19.49 -19.51
CA PHE A 108 14.13 -19.33 -20.97
C PHE A 108 15.11 -18.24 -21.43
N ALA A 109 15.88 -17.64 -20.52
CA ALA A 109 16.81 -16.55 -20.83
C ALA A 109 17.80 -16.92 -21.95
N ASP A 110 18.41 -18.10 -21.87
CA ASP A 110 19.39 -18.56 -22.85
C ASP A 110 18.75 -18.87 -24.21
N VAL A 111 17.56 -19.48 -24.19
CA VAL A 111 16.77 -19.75 -25.41
C VAL A 111 16.42 -18.44 -26.11
N HIS A 112 15.84 -17.48 -25.38
CA HIS A 112 15.49 -16.18 -25.94
C HIS A 112 16.70 -15.40 -26.43
N LYS A 113 17.86 -15.51 -25.75
CA LYS A 113 19.12 -14.91 -26.22
C LYS A 113 19.57 -15.54 -27.54
N ALA A 114 19.49 -16.86 -27.67
CA ALA A 114 19.84 -17.57 -28.89
C ALA A 114 18.88 -17.23 -30.04
N GLU A 115 17.57 -17.26 -29.80
CA GLU A 115 16.52 -16.87 -30.76
C GLU A 115 16.69 -15.43 -31.23
N LYS A 116 16.92 -14.50 -30.31
CA LYS A 116 17.19 -13.09 -30.63
C LYS A 116 18.42 -12.96 -31.53
N LYS A 117 19.53 -13.63 -31.20
CA LYS A 117 20.75 -13.64 -32.03
C LYS A 117 20.51 -14.25 -33.41
N ALA A 118 19.67 -15.28 -33.53
CA ALA A 118 19.31 -15.88 -34.81
C ALA A 118 18.45 -14.93 -35.66
N LYS A 119 17.43 -14.31 -35.06
CA LYS A 119 16.54 -13.35 -35.72
C LYS A 119 17.30 -12.16 -36.30
N TYR A 120 18.22 -11.55 -35.53
CA TYR A 120 19.03 -10.42 -36.04
C TYR A 120 20.01 -10.85 -37.13
N ARG A 121 20.59 -12.05 -37.05
CA ARG A 121 21.43 -12.58 -38.14
C ARG A 121 20.66 -12.75 -39.44
N ALA A 122 19.45 -13.31 -39.38
CA ALA A 122 18.58 -13.46 -40.54
C ALA A 122 18.18 -12.09 -41.13
N ALA A 123 17.72 -11.17 -40.27
CA ALA A 123 17.35 -9.82 -40.69
C ALA A 123 18.52 -9.04 -41.33
N GLY A 124 19.75 -9.18 -40.78
CA GLY A 124 20.93 -8.56 -41.37
C GLY A 124 21.28 -9.11 -42.76
N LYS A 125 21.15 -10.43 -42.95
CA LYS A 125 21.34 -11.05 -44.28
C LYS A 125 20.28 -10.59 -45.27
N GLU A 126 19.01 -10.53 -44.87
CA GLU A 126 17.95 -10.00 -45.73
C GLU A 126 18.18 -8.53 -46.09
N ALA A 127 18.58 -7.69 -45.13
CA ALA A 127 18.86 -6.28 -45.38
C ALA A 127 20.03 -6.11 -46.37
N ALA A 128 21.12 -6.87 -46.19
CA ALA A 128 22.24 -6.86 -47.13
C ALA A 128 21.82 -7.35 -48.53
N TYR A 129 21.02 -8.41 -48.62
CA TYR A 129 20.49 -8.91 -49.88
C TYR A 129 19.59 -7.87 -50.58
N ARG A 130 18.70 -7.20 -49.85
CA ARG A 130 17.87 -6.11 -50.37
C ARG A 130 18.72 -4.94 -50.85
N ALA A 131 19.77 -4.57 -50.11
CA ALA A 131 20.70 -3.51 -50.49
C ALA A 131 21.55 -3.87 -51.73
N SER A 132 21.89 -5.15 -51.95
CA SER A 132 22.60 -5.59 -53.17
C SER A 132 21.71 -5.72 -54.40
N LYS A 133 20.38 -5.73 -54.20
CA LYS A 133 19.36 -5.82 -55.26
C LYS A 133 18.79 -4.45 -55.66
N ALA A 134 19.11 -3.41 -54.91
CA ALA A 134 18.81 -2.01 -55.23
C ALA A 134 20.00 -1.41 -55.99
#